data_AF-A0A8H6QD19-F1
#
_entry.id   AF-A0A8H6QD19-F1
#
_cell.length_a   1.000
_cell.length_b   1.000
_cell.length_c   1.000
_cell.angle_alpha   90.00
_cell.angle_beta   90.00
_cell.angle_gamma   90.00
#
_symmetry.space_group_name_H-M   'P 1'
#
loop_
_entity.id
_entity.type
_entity.pdbx_description
1 polymer ?
#
loop_
_entity_poly.entity_id
_entity_poly.type
_entity_poly.pdbx_seq_one_letter_code
_entity_poly.pdbx_strand_id
1 'polypeptide(L)'
;MTSPGKRQACMECRRRKVKVSNADPGFREARVRPVWLTRNDQCDGLPTCKNCYAAKASCRYPTPQKRGPKPVKLRDHSPREPLESTFPATASSVESGDAELLVARGSSYLASDSPLSNSVTSRTLLELLGSQAQTATRVHLDLLAGLLIATPPHTAASIADHCISLYTQYIFGVVPICHEGRLRDTANRFFTLPSGADGLADHHARIWRCFAANTEREQVEILRSLTLLTAVCAEVAYVAPDSLLPDKHLIAPLFLHASRQTLRVYEDYDIEHPNSSSLSIRMLLSSAIQQATGKQEVAFHILNEAGLMAMQMRLYDESSLAGQEPIEENILRNAFWQLYVCDKTAFVMKTRPVTIHEPLFECELTLKDHSQHSVPLFVHGQEQSDAGLEYQLLERFHVIRRLWALAARVIQAMVSNSRTAPDPNTKAETSPDSIAQVSEA
;
A
#
# COMPACT_ATOMS: atom_id res chain seq x y z
N MET A 1 6.59 -36.62 47.86
CA MET A 1 6.02 -35.29 47.58
C MET A 1 7.06 -34.23 47.98
N THR A 2 7.87 -33.79 47.03
CA THR A 2 8.90 -32.76 47.22
C THR A 2 8.27 -31.37 47.10
N SER A 3 8.47 -30.52 48.11
CA SER A 3 8.06 -29.11 48.10
C SER A 3 8.54 -28.40 46.83
N PRO A 4 7.70 -27.57 46.17
CA PRO A 4 8.15 -26.76 45.04
C PRO A 4 9.17 -25.73 45.54
N GLY A 5 10.43 -25.89 45.12
CA GLY A 5 11.50 -24.96 45.44
C GLY A 5 11.14 -23.53 45.03
N LYS A 6 11.46 -22.54 45.88
CA LYS A 6 11.23 -21.12 45.59
C LYS A 6 11.85 -20.74 44.25
N ARG A 7 11.03 -20.29 43.29
CA ARG A 7 11.50 -19.81 41.99
C ARG A 7 12.36 -18.55 42.16
N GLN A 8 13.51 -18.51 41.50
CA GLN A 8 14.46 -17.40 41.57
C GLN A 8 14.56 -16.71 40.21
N ALA A 9 14.79 -15.39 40.17
CA ALA A 9 15.08 -14.67 38.92
C ALA A 9 16.45 -15.06 38.38
N CYS A 10 16.60 -15.16 37.06
CA CYS A 10 17.92 -15.29 36.44
C CYS A 10 18.75 -14.01 36.68
N MET A 11 20.07 -14.12 36.53
CA MET A 11 21.02 -13.03 36.77
C MET A 11 20.70 -11.79 35.93
N GLU A 12 20.31 -11.98 34.67
CA GLU A 12 20.01 -10.88 33.74
C GLU A 12 18.72 -10.15 34.12
N CYS A 13 17.65 -10.89 34.43
CA CYS A 13 16.40 -10.32 34.94
C CYS A 13 16.63 -9.61 36.29
N ARG A 14 17.49 -10.17 37.16
CA ARG A 14 17.85 -9.56 38.45
C ARG A 14 18.60 -8.24 38.27
N ARG A 15 19.56 -8.17 37.32
CA ARG A 15 20.29 -6.93 36.97
C ARG A 15 19.34 -5.84 36.48
N ARG A 16 18.30 -6.24 35.73
CA ARG A 16 17.24 -5.35 35.21
C ARG A 16 16.13 -5.04 36.23
N LYS A 17 16.25 -5.51 37.48
CA LYS A 17 15.25 -5.35 38.57
C LYS A 17 13.86 -5.90 38.24
N VAL A 18 13.80 -6.93 37.40
CA VAL A 18 12.56 -7.64 37.04
C VAL A 18 12.09 -8.55 38.18
N LYS A 19 10.79 -8.56 38.50
CA LYS A 19 10.18 -9.45 39.52
C LYS A 19 9.97 -10.87 38.98
N VAL A 20 9.99 -11.88 39.84
CA VAL A 20 9.70 -13.29 39.48
C VAL A 20 8.20 -13.53 39.49
N SER A 21 7.68 -14.25 38.50
CA SER A 21 6.29 -14.70 38.47
C SER A 21 6.10 -15.93 39.37
N ASN A 22 5.08 -15.86 40.24
CA ASN A 22 4.66 -16.96 41.11
C ASN A 22 3.59 -17.87 40.46
N ALA A 23 3.22 -17.63 39.20
CA ALA A 23 2.18 -18.41 38.53
C ALA A 23 2.71 -19.74 37.98
N ASP A 24 1.98 -20.84 38.20
CA ASP A 24 2.31 -22.15 37.64
C ASP A 24 2.08 -22.16 36.12
N PRO A 25 2.99 -22.73 35.30
CA PRO A 25 2.86 -22.72 33.85
C PRO A 25 1.87 -23.79 33.38
N GLY A 26 0.59 -23.57 33.67
CA GLY A 26 -0.50 -24.26 32.97
C GLY A 26 -0.61 -23.69 31.55
N PHE A 27 -0.57 -24.59 30.57
CA PHE A 27 -0.62 -24.36 29.12
C PHE A 27 -1.49 -23.15 28.73
N ARG A 28 -0.86 -22.07 28.25
CA ARG A 28 -1.52 -21.01 27.48
C ARG A 28 -0.68 -20.68 26.25
N GLU A 29 -1.36 -20.83 25.12
CA GLU A 29 -0.93 -20.66 23.75
C GLU A 29 -0.31 -19.27 23.50
N ALA A 30 0.89 -19.25 22.92
CA ALA A 30 1.69 -18.05 22.74
C ALA A 30 1.19 -17.24 21.52
N ARG A 31 0.50 -16.13 21.77
CA ARG A 31 0.38 -15.04 20.79
C ARG A 31 1.69 -14.26 20.73
N VAL A 32 2.38 -14.30 19.60
CA VAL A 32 3.55 -13.47 19.31
C VAL A 32 3.04 -12.06 18.98
N ARG A 33 3.34 -11.09 19.85
CA ARG A 33 3.32 -9.66 19.54
C ARG A 33 4.77 -9.14 19.55
N PRO A 34 5.13 -8.15 18.72
CA PRO A 34 6.39 -7.44 18.90
C PRO A 34 6.27 -6.57 20.16
N VAL A 35 7.00 -6.92 21.22
CA VAL A 35 6.98 -6.20 22.50
C VAL A 35 8.28 -5.42 22.64
N TRP A 36 8.15 -4.09 22.66
CA TRP A 36 9.14 -3.21 23.26
C TRP A 36 9.15 -3.50 24.78
N LEU A 37 10.28 -4.01 25.29
CA LEU A 37 10.47 -4.39 26.70
C LEU A 37 10.21 -3.19 27.61
N THR A 38 9.04 -3.15 28.26
CA THR A 38 8.77 -2.21 29.34
C THR A 38 9.10 -2.85 30.69
N ARG A 39 9.32 -2.00 31.71
CA ARG A 39 9.82 -2.35 33.05
C ARG A 39 8.94 -3.32 33.87
N ASN A 40 7.87 -3.88 33.28
CA ASN A 40 6.84 -4.69 33.95
C ASN A 40 6.85 -6.19 33.58
N ASP A 41 7.71 -6.65 32.66
CA ASP A 41 7.71 -8.05 32.24
C ASP A 41 8.39 -8.96 33.27
N GLN A 42 7.62 -9.82 33.96
CA GLN A 42 8.11 -10.71 35.01
C GLN A 42 8.98 -11.87 34.48
N CYS A 43 9.97 -12.31 35.25
CA CYS A 43 10.78 -13.49 34.94
C CYS A 43 9.99 -14.77 35.27
N ASP A 44 9.82 -15.65 34.29
CA ASP A 44 9.06 -16.90 34.39
C ASP A 44 9.84 -18.09 34.96
N GLY A 45 11.15 -17.93 35.21
CA GLY A 45 11.95 -18.92 35.94
C GLY A 45 12.31 -20.20 35.16
N LEU A 46 12.05 -20.23 33.84
CA LEU A 46 12.40 -21.35 32.96
C LEU A 46 13.91 -21.38 32.63
N PRO A 47 14.49 -22.53 32.22
CA PRO A 47 15.92 -22.65 31.90
C PRO A 47 16.43 -21.53 30.97
N THR A 48 15.61 -21.14 29.99
CA THR A 48 15.75 -19.88 29.25
C THR A 48 14.48 -19.05 29.42
N CYS A 49 14.53 -17.99 30.22
CA CYS A 49 13.33 -17.17 30.49
C CYS A 49 12.94 -16.35 29.24
N LYS A 50 11.64 -16.03 29.10
CA LYS A 50 11.12 -15.26 27.94
C LYS A 50 11.87 -13.94 27.69
N ASN A 51 12.27 -13.25 28.77
CA ASN A 51 13.02 -12.00 28.68
C ASN A 51 14.43 -12.21 28.12
N CYS A 52 15.13 -13.28 28.51
CA CYS A 52 16.45 -13.61 27.96
C CYS A 52 16.36 -14.15 26.53
N TYR A 53 15.31 -14.91 26.22
CA TYR A 53 15.04 -15.39 24.86
C TYR A 53 14.80 -14.23 23.89
N ALA A 54 13.89 -13.31 24.25
CA ALA A 54 13.60 -12.12 23.44
C ALA A 54 14.82 -11.20 23.28
N ALA A 55 15.64 -11.07 24.33
CA ALA A 55 16.86 -10.27 24.29
C ALA A 55 18.06 -10.98 23.66
N LYS A 56 17.91 -12.23 23.16
CA LYS A 56 19.00 -13.09 22.68
C LYS A 56 20.20 -13.15 23.63
N ALA A 57 19.93 -13.12 24.94
CA ALA A 57 20.96 -13.08 25.99
C ALA A 57 21.05 -14.43 26.72
N SER A 58 22.25 -14.79 27.19
CA SER A 58 22.46 -16.04 27.93
C SER A 58 21.75 -16.02 29.29
N CYS A 59 20.75 -16.89 29.48
CA CYS A 59 20.04 -17.03 30.75
C CYS A 59 20.89 -17.85 31.75
N ARG A 60 21.32 -17.24 32.86
CA ARG A 60 22.09 -17.93 33.92
C ARG A 60 21.45 -17.71 35.28
N TYR A 61 21.36 -18.78 36.07
CA TYR A 61 20.86 -18.73 37.45
C TYR A 61 22.03 -18.80 38.43
N PRO A 62 21.99 -18.02 39.53
CA PRO A 62 23.02 -18.11 40.54
C PRO A 62 22.97 -19.48 41.22
N THR A 63 24.11 -20.14 41.34
CA THR A 63 24.23 -21.29 42.24
C THR A 63 23.99 -20.82 43.69
N PRO A 64 23.25 -21.58 44.51
CA PRO A 64 22.92 -21.17 45.87
C PRO A 64 24.21 -21.09 46.71
N GLN A 65 24.74 -19.88 46.89
CA GLN A 65 25.80 -19.61 47.85
C GLN A 65 25.19 -19.39 49.23
N LYS A 66 25.56 -20.24 50.21
CA LYS A 66 25.28 -20.02 51.63
C LYS A 66 25.92 -18.69 52.05
N ARG A 67 25.10 -17.68 52.34
CA ARG A 67 25.57 -16.41 52.92
C ARG A 67 25.31 -16.42 54.41
N GLY A 68 26.36 -16.21 55.20
CA GLY A 68 26.26 -15.92 56.63
C GLY A 68 25.54 -14.59 56.91
N PRO A 69 25.35 -14.22 58.19
CA PRO A 69 24.49 -13.12 58.61
C PRO A 69 24.97 -11.77 58.03
N LYS A 70 24.03 -10.97 57.51
CA LYS A 70 24.32 -9.60 57.05
C LYS A 70 24.34 -8.62 58.24
N PRO A 71 25.30 -7.68 58.29
CA PRO A 71 25.31 -6.62 59.28
C PRO A 71 24.24 -5.56 58.98
N VAL A 72 23.63 -5.04 60.05
CA VAL A 72 22.67 -3.95 60.06
C VAL A 72 23.40 -2.64 59.76
N LYS A 73 22.87 -1.82 58.83
CA LYS A 73 23.23 -0.39 58.75
C LYS A 73 21.99 0.48 58.57
N LEU A 74 22.10 1.59 59.30
CA LEU A 74 21.15 2.58 59.76
C LEU A 74 20.49 3.36 58.59
N ARG A 75 19.20 3.67 58.74
CA ARG A 75 18.46 4.65 57.92
C ARG A 75 18.86 6.05 58.35
N ASP A 76 19.16 6.92 57.39
CA ASP A 76 18.99 8.36 57.57
C ASP A 76 17.79 8.85 56.78
N HIS A 77 16.92 9.54 57.51
CA HIS A 77 15.78 10.30 57.04
C HIS A 77 16.22 11.75 56.82
N SER A 78 15.64 12.42 55.82
CA SER A 78 14.99 13.76 55.87
C SER A 78 15.03 14.46 54.49
N PRO A 79 14.31 15.58 54.23
CA PRO A 79 12.94 15.51 53.74
C PRO A 79 12.67 16.37 52.48
N ARG A 80 11.47 16.13 51.97
CA ARG A 80 10.69 16.81 50.91
C ARG A 80 10.36 18.26 51.27
N GLU A 81 10.20 19.13 50.27
CA GLU A 81 9.14 20.16 50.15
C GLU A 81 9.14 20.86 48.76
N PRO A 82 8.01 21.48 48.33
CA PRO A 82 7.57 21.65 46.93
C PRO A 82 7.45 23.14 46.49
N LEU A 83 6.94 23.40 45.27
CA LEU A 83 6.09 24.56 44.83
C LEU A 83 5.91 24.52 43.28
N GLU A 84 4.67 24.37 42.79
CA GLU A 84 3.78 25.38 42.13
C GLU A 84 4.13 25.70 40.67
N SER A 85 3.29 25.32 39.68
CA SER A 85 2.09 26.02 39.15
C SER A 85 2.43 27.27 38.32
N THR A 86 2.01 27.31 37.05
CA THR A 86 1.26 28.42 36.39
C THR A 86 1.09 28.11 34.88
N PHE A 87 -0.16 28.05 34.40
CA PHE A 87 -0.54 28.27 32.99
C PHE A 87 -0.88 29.77 32.81
N PRO A 88 -0.89 30.28 31.56
CA PRO A 88 -2.21 30.66 31.04
C PRO A 88 -2.43 30.41 29.54
N ALA A 89 -3.70 30.38 29.18
CA ALA A 89 -4.26 30.41 27.82
C ALA A 89 -4.82 31.82 27.52
N THR A 90 -4.86 32.20 26.24
CA THR A 90 -5.74 33.28 25.74
C THR A 90 -6.11 33.08 24.26
N ALA A 91 -7.42 33.17 23.96
CA ALA A 91 -8.06 33.41 22.64
C ALA A 91 -7.88 34.89 22.22
N SER A 92 -8.25 35.46 21.06
CA SER A 92 -9.19 35.22 19.93
C SER A 92 -8.64 36.03 18.72
N SER A 93 -9.09 35.96 17.45
CA SER A 93 -10.32 36.55 16.84
C SER A 93 -10.26 36.30 15.31
N VAL A 94 -11.25 35.69 14.66
CA VAL A 94 -12.36 36.26 13.83
C VAL A 94 -11.94 37.34 12.80
N GLU A 95 -12.04 37.01 11.51
CA GLU A 95 -12.52 37.93 10.47
C GLU A 95 -13.14 37.17 9.28
N SER A 96 -14.17 37.79 8.70
CA SER A 96 -15.17 37.27 7.77
C SER A 96 -14.94 37.83 6.36
N GLY A 97 -15.32 37.09 5.31
CA GLY A 97 -15.32 37.59 3.94
C GLY A 97 -16.09 36.67 3.00
N ASP A 98 -17.31 37.09 2.65
CA ASP A 98 -18.19 36.54 1.62
C ASP A 98 -17.62 36.73 0.20
N ALA A 99 -17.88 35.79 -0.72
CA ALA A 99 -18.38 36.09 -2.07
C ALA A 99 -18.66 34.82 -2.91
N GLU A 100 -19.94 34.71 -3.30
CA GLU A 100 -20.49 34.34 -4.62
C GLU A 100 -20.40 32.91 -5.19
N LEU A 101 -21.60 32.31 -5.24
CA LEU A 101 -22.03 31.27 -6.16
C LEU A 101 -21.88 31.69 -7.63
N LEU A 102 -21.27 30.80 -8.44
CA LEU A 102 -21.50 30.77 -9.89
C LEU A 102 -22.04 29.41 -10.31
N VAL A 103 -23.27 29.45 -10.83
CA VAL A 103 -24.01 28.34 -11.42
C VAL A 103 -23.40 28.00 -12.79
N ALA A 104 -22.94 26.76 -12.96
CA ALA A 104 -22.46 26.25 -14.24
C ALA A 104 -23.64 26.00 -15.19
N ARG A 105 -23.69 26.78 -16.28
CA ARG A 105 -24.66 26.64 -17.37
C ARG A 105 -24.09 25.66 -18.40
N GLY A 106 -24.79 24.55 -18.62
CA GLY A 106 -24.42 23.54 -19.61
C GLY A 106 -24.34 24.10 -21.02
N SER A 107 -23.32 23.67 -21.76
CA SER A 107 -23.19 23.94 -23.19
C SER A 107 -23.12 22.61 -23.93
N SER A 108 -24.19 22.33 -24.66
CA SER A 108 -24.35 21.26 -25.62
C SER A 108 -23.65 21.65 -26.93
N TYR A 109 -22.66 20.86 -27.37
CA TYR A 109 -22.05 21.01 -28.69
C TYR A 109 -22.72 20.05 -29.67
N LEU A 110 -23.45 20.63 -30.64
CA LEU A 110 -23.83 19.97 -31.88
C LEU A 110 -22.61 19.94 -32.82
N ALA A 111 -22.33 18.76 -33.36
CA ALA A 111 -21.30 18.54 -34.37
C ALA A 111 -21.59 19.32 -35.66
N SER A 112 -20.56 19.91 -36.25
CA SER A 112 -20.57 20.35 -37.65
C SER A 112 -19.33 19.81 -38.32
N ASP A 113 -19.55 18.90 -39.25
CA ASP A 113 -18.54 18.31 -40.12
C ASP A 113 -17.97 19.37 -41.07
N SER A 114 -16.65 19.51 -41.11
CA SER A 114 -15.94 20.25 -42.16
C SER A 114 -14.57 19.61 -42.46
N PRO A 115 -14.25 19.33 -43.74
CA PRO A 115 -13.12 18.47 -44.12
C PRO A 115 -11.74 19.15 -44.12
N LEU A 116 -11.61 20.36 -43.56
CA LEU A 116 -10.31 21.05 -43.39
C LEU A 116 -9.67 20.84 -42.01
N SER A 117 -10.34 20.15 -41.09
CA SER A 117 -9.86 19.96 -39.71
C SER A 117 -8.71 18.95 -39.60
N ASN A 118 -8.67 17.94 -40.47
CA ASN A 118 -7.82 16.77 -40.28
C ASN A 118 -6.30 17.05 -40.36
N SER A 119 -5.85 18.06 -41.14
CA SER A 119 -4.41 18.35 -41.25
C SER A 119 -3.87 19.20 -40.09
N VAL A 120 -4.70 20.10 -39.54
CA VAL A 120 -4.35 20.92 -38.37
C VAL A 120 -4.33 20.05 -37.12
N THR A 121 -5.34 19.18 -36.94
CA THR A 121 -5.39 18.22 -35.82
C THR A 121 -4.19 17.26 -35.86
N SER A 122 -3.80 16.78 -37.04
CA SER A 122 -2.65 15.86 -37.17
C SER A 122 -1.31 16.51 -36.80
N ARG A 123 -1.13 17.80 -37.12
CA ARG A 123 0.11 18.52 -36.80
C ARG A 123 0.21 18.84 -35.30
N THR A 124 -0.89 19.32 -34.71
CA THR A 124 -0.98 19.58 -33.26
C THR A 124 -0.79 18.31 -32.45
N LEU A 125 -1.35 17.18 -32.91
CA LEU A 125 -1.17 15.88 -32.27
C LEU A 125 0.30 15.44 -32.34
N LEU A 126 0.96 15.52 -33.49
CA LEU A 126 2.40 15.19 -33.62
C LEU A 126 3.29 16.07 -32.72
N GLU A 127 2.97 17.36 -32.59
CA GLU A 127 3.67 18.28 -31.69
C GLU A 127 3.46 17.91 -30.21
N LEU A 128 2.23 17.53 -29.83
CA LEU A 128 1.91 17.06 -28.48
C LEU A 128 2.65 15.76 -28.15
N LEU A 129 2.61 14.78 -29.05
CA LEU A 129 3.34 13.51 -28.93
C LEU A 129 4.84 13.75 -28.78
N GLY A 130 5.41 14.66 -29.59
CA GLY A 130 6.80 15.07 -29.48
C GLY A 130 7.13 15.68 -28.11
N SER A 131 6.29 16.58 -27.61
CA SER A 131 6.46 17.22 -26.30
C SER A 131 6.39 16.22 -25.14
N GLN A 132 5.44 15.29 -25.18
CA GLN A 132 5.30 14.22 -24.19
C GLN A 132 6.53 13.30 -24.19
N ALA A 133 6.99 12.88 -25.37
CA ALA A 133 8.18 12.04 -25.52
C ALA A 133 9.44 12.75 -25.01
N GLN A 134 9.55 14.06 -25.22
CA GLN A 134 10.66 14.86 -24.71
C GLN A 134 10.68 14.94 -23.19
N THR A 135 9.53 15.17 -22.59
CA THR A 135 9.41 15.20 -21.13
C THR A 135 9.77 13.85 -20.53
N ALA A 136 9.22 12.75 -21.08
CA ALA A 136 9.52 11.39 -20.62
C ALA A 136 10.99 11.01 -20.81
N THR A 137 11.60 11.39 -21.94
CA THR A 137 13.03 11.19 -22.21
C THR A 137 13.89 11.86 -21.15
N ARG A 138 13.58 13.11 -20.80
CA ARG A 138 14.30 13.84 -19.75
C ARG A 138 14.16 13.18 -18.39
N VAL A 139 12.94 12.83 -17.99
CA VAL A 139 12.67 12.13 -16.73
C VAL A 139 13.47 10.83 -16.63
N HIS A 140 13.50 10.05 -17.71
CA HIS A 140 14.25 8.80 -17.76
C HIS A 140 15.77 9.01 -17.70
N LEU A 141 16.29 10.01 -18.41
CA LEU A 141 17.71 10.38 -18.33
C LEU A 141 18.12 10.81 -16.91
N ASP A 142 17.30 11.63 -16.26
CA ASP A 142 17.52 12.07 -14.88
C ASP A 142 17.51 10.87 -13.91
N LEU A 143 16.61 9.90 -14.12
CA LEU A 143 16.60 8.64 -13.37
C LEU A 143 17.90 7.85 -13.57
N LEU A 144 18.33 7.62 -14.82
CA LEU A 144 19.55 6.87 -15.12
C LEU A 144 20.79 7.53 -14.51
N ALA A 145 20.91 8.85 -14.61
CA ALA A 145 22.00 9.61 -14.00
C ALA A 145 21.98 9.49 -12.47
N GLY A 146 20.80 9.60 -11.86
CA GLY A 146 20.62 9.43 -10.41
C GLY A 146 21.02 8.03 -9.93
N LEU A 147 20.60 6.98 -10.64
CA LEU A 147 20.94 5.59 -10.30
C LEU A 147 22.46 5.34 -10.42
N LEU A 148 23.10 5.86 -11.46
CA LEU A 148 24.55 5.75 -11.63
C LEU A 148 25.32 6.39 -10.46
N ILE A 149 24.85 7.54 -9.96
CA ILE A 149 25.45 8.23 -8.82
C ILE A 149 25.18 7.48 -7.51
N ALA A 150 23.94 7.01 -7.31
CA ALA A 150 23.52 6.33 -6.09
C ALA A 150 24.18 4.97 -5.89
N THR A 151 24.33 4.20 -6.97
CA THR A 151 24.86 2.83 -6.95
C THR A 151 25.82 2.59 -8.11
N PRO A 152 27.05 3.17 -8.09
CA PRO A 152 28.03 3.03 -9.15
C PRO A 152 28.39 1.60 -9.60
N PRO A 153 28.45 0.58 -8.71
CA PRO A 153 28.81 -0.77 -9.13
C PRO A 153 27.66 -1.50 -9.85
N HIS A 154 26.44 -0.98 -9.83
CA HIS A 154 25.25 -1.63 -10.38
C HIS A 154 24.72 -0.86 -11.59
N THR A 155 24.37 -1.58 -12.65
CA THR A 155 23.70 -0.98 -13.81
C THR A 155 22.23 -0.77 -13.51
N ALA A 156 21.61 0.23 -14.13
CA ALA A 156 20.17 0.46 -13.99
C ALA A 156 19.34 -0.78 -14.37
N ALA A 157 19.78 -1.54 -15.39
CA ALA A 157 19.18 -2.82 -15.76
C ALA A 157 19.25 -3.84 -14.63
N SER A 158 20.43 -4.03 -14.01
CA SER A 158 20.60 -4.98 -12.90
C SER A 158 19.75 -4.62 -11.68
N ILE A 159 19.58 -3.32 -11.41
CA ILE A 159 18.72 -2.84 -10.31
C ILE A 159 17.26 -3.14 -10.63
N ALA A 160 16.80 -2.83 -11.85
CA ALA A 160 15.43 -3.10 -12.27
C ALA A 160 15.11 -4.61 -12.26
N ASP A 161 16.01 -5.45 -12.80
CA ASP A 161 15.86 -6.91 -12.80
C ASP A 161 15.80 -7.50 -11.39
N HIS A 162 16.61 -6.98 -10.48
CA HIS A 162 16.58 -7.39 -9.08
C HIS A 162 15.27 -6.97 -8.41
N CYS A 163 14.79 -5.74 -8.67
CA CYS A 163 13.49 -5.29 -8.19
C CYS A 163 12.34 -6.16 -8.71
N ILE A 164 12.33 -6.52 -10.00
CA ILE A 164 11.33 -7.43 -10.60
C ILE A 164 11.38 -8.78 -9.89
N SER A 165 12.57 -9.32 -9.64
CA SER A 165 12.74 -10.61 -8.99
C SER A 165 12.29 -10.59 -7.52
N LEU A 166 12.53 -9.49 -6.79
CA LEU A 166 12.02 -9.31 -5.43
C LEU A 166 10.49 -9.14 -5.41
N TYR A 167 9.92 -8.44 -6.40
CA TYR A 167 8.47 -8.31 -6.54
C TYR A 167 7.84 -9.70 -6.70
N THR A 168 8.32 -10.52 -7.65
CA THR A 168 7.75 -11.85 -7.91
C THR A 168 7.93 -12.79 -6.71
N GLN A 169 9.06 -12.72 -6.01
CA GLN A 169 9.34 -13.59 -4.86
C GLN A 169 8.55 -13.22 -3.60
N TYR A 170 8.40 -11.93 -3.29
CA TYR A 170 7.95 -11.50 -1.96
C TYR A 170 6.68 -10.66 -1.95
N ILE A 171 6.37 -9.94 -3.04
CA ILE A 171 5.24 -8.99 -3.07
C ILE A 171 4.05 -9.55 -3.84
N PHE A 172 4.29 -10.31 -4.91
CA PHE A 172 3.25 -10.83 -5.79
C PHE A 172 2.14 -11.58 -5.03
N GLY A 173 2.50 -12.43 -4.07
CA GLY A 173 1.49 -13.19 -3.30
C GLY A 173 0.54 -12.34 -2.45
N VAL A 174 0.85 -11.05 -2.26
CA VAL A 174 -0.02 -10.09 -1.57
C VAL A 174 -0.68 -9.15 -2.58
N VAL A 175 0.01 -8.82 -3.68
CA VAL A 175 -0.44 -7.83 -4.67
C VAL A 175 -0.15 -8.34 -6.10
N PRO A 176 -0.91 -9.34 -6.61
CA PRO A 176 -0.63 -10.01 -7.89
C PRO A 176 -1.16 -9.23 -9.11
N ILE A 177 -0.64 -8.02 -9.30
CA ILE A 177 -1.16 -7.03 -10.25
C ILE A 177 -0.19 -6.69 -11.39
N CYS A 178 0.89 -7.47 -11.55
CA CYS A 178 1.85 -7.24 -12.64
C CYS A 178 2.25 -8.57 -13.30
N HIS A 179 2.45 -8.52 -14.62
CA HIS A 179 2.97 -9.64 -15.39
C HIS A 179 4.50 -9.50 -15.53
N GLU A 180 5.24 -10.51 -15.07
CA GLU A 180 6.70 -10.50 -15.01
C GLU A 180 7.34 -10.27 -16.39
N GLY A 181 6.85 -10.98 -17.43
CA GLY A 181 7.42 -10.86 -18.77
C GLY A 181 7.35 -9.44 -19.32
N ARG A 182 6.22 -8.74 -19.09
CA ARG A 182 6.03 -7.35 -19.54
C ARG A 182 6.98 -6.39 -18.81
N LEU A 183 7.22 -6.63 -17.52
CA LEU A 183 8.18 -5.85 -16.75
C LEU A 183 9.61 -6.05 -17.28
N ARG A 184 10.01 -7.29 -17.56
CA ARG A 184 11.34 -7.60 -18.11
C ARG A 184 11.55 -7.04 -19.51
N ASP A 185 10.53 -7.13 -20.38
CA ASP A 185 10.57 -6.52 -21.72
C ASP A 185 10.73 -4.99 -21.64
N THR A 186 10.01 -4.36 -20.71
CA THR A 186 10.16 -2.93 -20.43
C THR A 186 11.55 -2.60 -19.91
N ALA A 187 12.10 -3.41 -19.01
CA ALA A 187 13.44 -3.20 -18.48
C ALA A 187 14.52 -3.33 -19.56
N ASN A 188 14.38 -4.32 -20.44
CA ASN A 188 15.23 -4.50 -21.61
C ASN A 188 15.16 -3.28 -22.54
N ARG A 189 13.96 -2.74 -22.79
CA ARG A 189 13.76 -1.56 -23.64
C ARG A 189 14.42 -0.29 -23.09
N PHE A 190 14.32 -0.05 -21.78
CA PHE A 190 14.65 1.25 -21.20
C PHE A 190 15.97 1.29 -20.40
N PHE A 191 16.41 0.17 -19.83
CA PHE A 191 17.56 0.14 -18.92
C PHE A 191 18.77 -0.62 -19.49
N THR A 192 18.58 -1.44 -20.53
CA THR A 192 19.71 -2.11 -21.19
C THR A 192 20.36 -1.17 -22.19
N LEU A 193 21.52 -0.64 -21.79
CA LEU A 193 22.33 0.25 -22.62
C LEU A 193 23.49 -0.55 -23.20
N PRO A 194 23.70 -0.56 -24.53
CA PRO A 194 24.86 -1.21 -25.13
C PRO A 194 26.15 -0.62 -24.57
N SER A 195 27.10 -1.47 -24.21
CA SER A 195 28.44 -1.09 -23.77
C SER A 195 29.25 -0.59 -24.99
N GLY A 196 29.03 0.66 -25.37
CA GLY A 196 29.74 1.34 -26.46
C GLY A 196 30.17 2.74 -26.01
N ALA A 197 31.37 3.14 -26.42
CA ALA A 197 31.95 4.47 -26.17
C ALA A 197 31.26 5.55 -27.02
N ASP A 198 29.93 5.66 -26.91
CA ASP A 198 29.13 6.60 -27.67
C ASP A 198 28.85 7.85 -26.82
N GLY A 199 29.00 9.03 -27.41
CA GLY A 199 28.84 10.31 -26.70
C GLY A 199 27.44 10.55 -26.16
N LEU A 200 27.30 11.51 -25.23
CA LEU A 200 26.02 11.88 -24.58
C LEU A 200 24.86 12.14 -25.56
N ALA A 201 25.17 12.70 -26.74
CA ALA A 201 24.18 12.97 -27.78
C ALA A 201 23.60 11.68 -28.40
N ASP A 202 24.42 10.64 -28.57
CA ASP A 202 23.95 9.35 -29.08
C ASP A 202 23.13 8.61 -28.02
N HIS A 203 23.48 8.79 -26.74
CA HIS A 203 22.70 8.26 -25.63
C HIS A 203 21.28 8.86 -25.57
N HIS A 204 21.16 10.19 -25.67
CA HIS A 204 19.87 10.87 -25.72
C HIS A 204 19.03 10.42 -26.93
N ALA A 205 19.62 10.35 -28.12
CA ALA A 205 18.92 9.92 -29.33
C ALA A 205 18.42 8.47 -29.22
N ARG A 206 19.14 7.58 -28.53
CA ARG A 206 18.71 6.20 -28.28
C ARG A 206 17.52 6.13 -27.32
N ILE A 207 17.58 6.82 -26.18
CA ILE A 207 16.47 6.86 -25.23
C ILE A 207 15.23 7.46 -25.88
N TRP A 208 15.40 8.52 -26.68
CA TRP A 208 14.31 9.08 -27.46
C TRP A 208 13.63 8.04 -28.36
N ARG A 209 14.39 7.17 -29.04
CA ARG A 209 13.83 6.08 -29.86
C ARG A 209 13.07 5.06 -29.02
N CYS A 210 13.42 4.86 -27.75
CA CYS A 210 12.63 4.03 -26.84
C CYS A 210 11.22 4.60 -26.59
N PHE A 211 10.99 5.89 -26.86
CA PHE A 211 9.66 6.52 -26.81
C PHE A 211 9.04 6.75 -28.20
N ALA A 212 9.66 6.24 -29.27
CA ALA A 212 9.09 6.37 -30.61
C ALA A 212 7.76 5.63 -30.71
N ALA A 213 6.75 6.31 -31.23
CA ALA A 213 5.40 5.82 -31.43
C ALA A 213 4.80 6.44 -32.70
N ASN A 214 3.91 5.72 -33.36
CA ASN A 214 3.19 6.19 -34.54
C ASN A 214 1.81 6.77 -34.20
N THR A 215 1.28 6.42 -33.03
CA THR A 215 -0.04 6.85 -32.56
C THR A 215 0.01 7.29 -31.10
N GLU A 216 -0.95 8.11 -30.69
CA GLU A 216 -1.09 8.52 -29.28
C GLU A 216 -1.27 7.32 -28.34
N ARG A 217 -2.11 6.35 -28.75
CA ARG A 217 -2.31 5.12 -27.98
C ARG A 217 -1.00 4.37 -27.75
N GLU A 218 -0.23 4.15 -28.82
CA GLU A 218 1.08 3.48 -28.74
C GLU A 218 2.04 4.25 -27.84
N GLN A 219 2.05 5.59 -27.92
CA GLN A 219 2.88 6.41 -27.04
C GLN A 219 2.49 6.25 -25.58
N VAL A 220 1.20 6.33 -25.27
CA VAL A 220 0.71 6.17 -23.90
C VAL A 220 0.98 4.76 -23.38
N GLU A 221 0.85 3.71 -24.19
CA GLU A 221 1.24 2.36 -23.81
C GLU A 221 2.72 2.26 -23.44
N ILE A 222 3.59 2.90 -24.22
CA ILE A 222 5.03 2.98 -23.93
C ILE A 222 5.28 3.72 -22.61
N LEU A 223 4.69 4.90 -22.43
CA LEU A 223 4.81 5.68 -21.19
C LEU A 223 4.32 4.89 -19.99
N ARG A 224 3.15 4.24 -20.11
CA ARG A 224 2.53 3.43 -19.07
C ARG A 224 3.40 2.23 -18.69
N SER A 225 4.04 1.58 -19.65
CA SER A 225 4.97 0.47 -19.38
C SER A 225 6.14 0.91 -18.49
N LEU A 226 6.78 2.04 -18.83
CA LEU A 226 7.86 2.61 -18.03
C LEU A 226 7.39 3.08 -16.65
N THR A 227 6.23 3.75 -16.59
CA THR A 227 5.63 4.20 -15.32
C THR A 227 5.35 3.02 -14.39
N LEU A 228 4.82 1.91 -14.93
CA LEU A 228 4.55 0.70 -14.16
C LEU A 228 5.85 0.07 -13.64
N LEU A 229 6.85 -0.10 -14.49
CA LEU A 229 8.15 -0.66 -14.07
C LEU A 229 8.81 0.20 -12.98
N THR A 230 8.82 1.51 -13.16
CA THR A 230 9.38 2.43 -12.16
C THR A 230 8.54 2.46 -10.86
N ALA A 231 7.21 2.32 -10.93
CA ALA A 231 6.36 2.17 -9.76
C ALA A 231 6.66 0.86 -8.99
N VAL A 232 6.84 -0.27 -9.71
CA VAL A 232 7.25 -1.54 -9.12
C VAL A 232 8.61 -1.40 -8.43
N CYS A 233 9.59 -0.81 -9.10
CA CYS A 233 10.92 -0.60 -8.52
C CYS A 233 10.88 0.29 -7.27
N ALA A 234 10.06 1.34 -7.28
CA ALA A 234 9.85 2.20 -6.13
C ALA A 234 9.24 1.41 -4.95
N GLU A 235 8.14 0.70 -5.19
CA GLU A 235 7.45 -0.07 -4.16
C GLU A 235 8.36 -1.14 -3.55
N VAL A 236 9.01 -1.92 -4.40
CA VAL A 236 9.97 -2.93 -3.96
C VAL A 236 11.08 -2.31 -3.12
N ALA A 237 11.65 -1.20 -3.56
CA ALA A 237 12.75 -0.58 -2.83
C ALA A 237 12.32 0.00 -1.47
N TYR A 238 11.10 0.51 -1.34
CA TYR A 238 10.60 0.94 -0.04
C TYR A 238 10.32 -0.24 0.91
N VAL A 239 9.72 -1.32 0.41
CA VAL A 239 9.29 -2.47 1.22
C VAL A 239 10.41 -3.45 1.55
N ALA A 240 11.35 -3.67 0.63
CA ALA A 240 12.42 -4.65 0.81
C ALA A 240 13.32 -4.31 2.01
N PRO A 241 13.78 -5.29 2.80
CA PRO A 241 14.77 -5.06 3.85
C PRO A 241 16.14 -4.77 3.24
N ASP A 242 16.99 -4.04 3.98
CA ASP A 242 18.35 -3.67 3.53
C ASP A 242 19.23 -4.89 3.22
N SER A 243 18.94 -6.05 3.81
CA SER A 243 19.63 -7.32 3.52
C SER A 243 19.37 -7.87 2.12
N LEU A 244 18.24 -7.50 1.50
CA LEU A 244 17.85 -7.94 0.16
C LEU A 244 18.12 -6.87 -0.90
N LEU A 245 18.03 -5.59 -0.52
CA LEU A 245 18.31 -4.47 -1.40
C LEU A 245 19.17 -3.43 -0.65
N PRO A 246 20.51 -3.55 -0.71
CA PRO A 246 21.40 -2.50 -0.26
C PRO A 246 21.10 -1.18 -0.99
N ASP A 247 21.37 -0.05 -0.35
CA ASP A 247 21.20 1.29 -0.92
C ASP A 247 19.76 1.66 -1.34
N LYS A 248 18.76 0.88 -0.89
CA LYS A 248 17.34 1.10 -1.23
C LYS A 248 16.86 2.54 -0.98
N HIS A 249 17.37 3.18 0.07
CA HIS A 249 17.01 4.54 0.45
C HIS A 249 17.53 5.61 -0.54
N LEU A 250 18.55 5.28 -1.33
CA LEU A 250 19.09 6.15 -2.39
C LEU A 250 18.30 5.98 -3.69
N ILE A 251 17.92 4.74 -4.02
CA ILE A 251 17.26 4.44 -5.30
C ILE A 251 15.73 4.56 -5.27
N ALA A 252 15.08 4.27 -4.14
CA ALA A 252 13.62 4.30 -4.03
C ALA A 252 13.02 5.69 -4.34
N PRO A 253 13.59 6.81 -3.86
CA PRO A 253 13.09 8.15 -4.20
C PRO A 253 13.24 8.47 -5.70
N LEU A 254 14.28 7.97 -6.35
CA LEU A 254 14.52 8.21 -7.78
C LEU A 254 13.45 7.52 -8.63
N PHE A 255 13.18 6.23 -8.36
CA PHE A 255 12.12 5.49 -9.04
C PHE A 255 10.73 6.09 -8.78
N LEU A 256 10.44 6.46 -7.52
CA LEU A 256 9.17 7.09 -7.17
C LEU A 256 8.98 8.42 -7.91
N HIS A 257 10.03 9.24 -7.95
CA HIS A 257 10.00 10.51 -8.67
C HIS A 257 9.76 10.30 -10.17
N ALA A 258 10.52 9.40 -10.79
CA ALA A 258 10.40 9.10 -12.22
C ALA A 258 9.00 8.60 -12.58
N SER A 259 8.47 7.62 -11.84
CA SER A 259 7.12 7.09 -12.06
C SER A 259 6.06 8.21 -11.99
N ARG A 260 6.14 9.07 -10.97
CA ARG A 260 5.19 10.19 -10.83
C ARG A 260 5.31 11.24 -11.93
N GLN A 261 6.52 11.59 -12.35
CA GLN A 261 6.69 12.55 -13.43
C GLN A 261 6.21 11.98 -14.76
N THR A 262 6.50 10.70 -15.05
CA THR A 262 6.03 10.05 -16.27
C THR A 262 4.51 9.92 -16.30
N LEU A 263 3.85 9.55 -15.17
CA LEU A 263 2.38 9.48 -15.10
C LEU A 263 1.72 10.81 -15.49
N ARG A 264 2.23 11.94 -14.99
CA ARG A 264 1.71 13.29 -15.29
C ARG A 264 1.73 13.65 -16.76
N VAL A 265 2.56 13.00 -17.57
CA VAL A 265 2.65 13.26 -19.01
C VAL A 265 1.38 12.80 -19.75
N TYR A 266 0.70 11.78 -19.23
CA TYR A 266 -0.44 11.13 -19.89
C TYR A 266 -1.64 10.91 -18.94
N GLU A 267 -1.66 11.58 -17.79
CA GLU A 267 -2.63 11.33 -16.72
C GLU A 267 -4.09 11.49 -17.17
N ASP A 268 -4.39 12.55 -17.93
CA ASP A 268 -5.75 12.80 -18.44
C ASP A 268 -6.20 11.68 -19.38
N TYR A 269 -5.34 11.28 -20.34
CA TYR A 269 -5.62 10.16 -21.24
C TYR A 269 -5.83 8.86 -20.44
N ASP A 270 -5.03 8.63 -19.41
CA ASP A 270 -5.11 7.42 -18.57
C ASP A 270 -6.42 7.36 -17.77
N ILE A 271 -6.96 8.51 -17.37
CA ILE A 271 -8.26 8.62 -16.69
C ILE A 271 -9.41 8.34 -17.66
N GLU A 272 -9.31 8.82 -18.90
CA GLU A 272 -10.33 8.57 -19.93
C GLU A 272 -10.30 7.13 -20.46
N HIS A 273 -9.12 6.52 -20.49
CA HIS A 273 -8.88 5.19 -21.07
C HIS A 273 -8.08 4.27 -20.11
N PRO A 274 -8.65 3.94 -18.92
CA PRO A 274 -7.94 3.15 -17.92
C PRO A 274 -7.81 1.68 -18.32
N ASN A 275 -6.70 1.07 -17.91
CA ASN A 275 -6.46 -0.36 -18.04
C ASN A 275 -5.78 -0.93 -16.77
N SER A 276 -5.37 -2.21 -16.81
CA SER A 276 -4.74 -2.89 -15.67
C SER A 276 -3.52 -2.17 -15.12
N SER A 277 -2.73 -1.56 -15.99
CA SER A 277 -1.53 -0.82 -15.62
C SER A 277 -1.89 0.51 -14.96
N SER A 278 -2.96 1.20 -15.40
CA SER A 278 -3.48 2.42 -14.75
C SER A 278 -3.82 2.18 -13.28
N LEU A 279 -4.48 1.05 -12.97
CA LEU A 279 -4.81 0.64 -11.61
C LEU A 279 -3.55 0.27 -10.83
N SER A 280 -2.69 -0.56 -11.43
CA SER A 280 -1.48 -1.08 -10.78
C SER A 280 -0.51 0.03 -10.41
N ILE A 281 -0.27 0.98 -11.31
CA ILE A 281 0.57 2.16 -11.07
C ILE A 281 0.07 2.91 -9.83
N ARG A 282 -1.22 3.24 -9.76
CA ARG A 282 -1.79 3.99 -8.64
C ARG A 282 -1.72 3.22 -7.32
N MET A 283 -1.96 1.92 -7.34
CA MET A 283 -1.83 1.08 -6.14
C MET A 283 -0.39 1.01 -5.63
N LEU A 284 0.57 0.81 -6.52
CA LEU A 284 2.00 0.76 -6.19
C LEU A 284 2.51 2.13 -5.71
N LEU A 285 2.13 3.22 -6.39
CA LEU A 285 2.49 4.58 -6.00
C LEU A 285 1.89 4.95 -4.64
N SER A 286 0.64 4.57 -4.37
CA SER A 286 0.00 4.78 -3.07
C SER A 286 0.84 4.15 -1.95
N SER A 287 1.18 2.87 -2.09
CA SER A 287 2.00 2.15 -1.10
C SER A 287 3.38 2.78 -0.96
N ALA A 288 4.08 3.04 -2.07
CA ALA A 288 5.41 3.65 -2.06
C ALA A 288 5.42 5.03 -1.38
N ILE A 289 4.43 5.88 -1.63
CA ILE A 289 4.30 7.21 -0.99
C ILE A 289 4.03 7.08 0.50
N GLN A 290 3.19 6.13 0.89
CA GLN A 290 2.89 5.85 2.29
C GLN A 290 4.17 5.45 3.03
N GLN A 291 5.00 4.58 2.44
CA GLN A 291 6.29 4.18 3.03
C GLN A 291 7.32 5.32 3.02
N ALA A 292 7.38 6.10 1.94
CA ALA A 292 8.37 7.16 1.77
C ALA A 292 8.16 8.34 2.73
N THR A 293 6.89 8.72 2.96
CA THR A 293 6.57 9.99 3.60
C THR A 293 5.75 9.85 4.88
N GLY A 294 5.13 8.69 5.11
CA GLY A 294 4.11 8.51 6.15
C GLY A 294 2.82 9.31 5.91
N LYS A 295 2.70 10.05 4.79
CA LYS A 295 1.53 10.88 4.47
C LYS A 295 0.40 10.02 3.93
N GLN A 296 -0.42 9.52 4.84
CA GLN A 296 -1.55 8.64 4.55
C GLN A 296 -2.56 9.27 3.59
N GLU A 297 -2.90 10.56 3.76
CA GLU A 297 -3.92 11.22 2.92
C GLU A 297 -3.56 11.26 1.43
N VAL A 298 -2.31 11.59 1.09
CA VAL A 298 -1.85 11.62 -0.31
C VAL A 298 -1.83 10.22 -0.91
N ALA A 299 -1.36 9.25 -0.14
CA ALA A 299 -1.37 7.85 -0.57
C ALA A 299 -2.81 7.37 -0.82
N PHE A 300 -3.74 7.71 0.07
CA PHE A 300 -5.13 7.29 -0.05
C PHE A 300 -5.87 7.98 -1.20
N HIS A 301 -5.56 9.25 -1.50
CA HIS A 301 -6.11 9.92 -2.69
C HIS A 301 -5.79 9.13 -3.97
N ILE A 302 -4.52 8.78 -4.17
CA ILE A 302 -4.06 8.03 -5.34
C ILE A 302 -4.69 6.63 -5.39
N LEU A 303 -4.84 5.97 -4.23
CA LEU A 303 -5.51 4.67 -4.17
C LEU A 303 -7.00 4.78 -4.51
N ASN A 304 -7.67 5.84 -4.06
CA ASN A 304 -9.08 6.07 -4.34
C ASN A 304 -9.33 6.39 -5.81
N GLU A 305 -8.41 7.09 -6.49
CA GLU A 305 -8.47 7.23 -7.96
C GLU A 305 -8.51 5.87 -8.65
N ALA A 306 -7.66 4.91 -8.25
CA ALA A 306 -7.70 3.55 -8.79
C ALA A 306 -9.04 2.86 -8.49
N GLY A 307 -9.59 3.07 -7.28
CA GLY A 307 -10.92 2.59 -6.92
C GLY A 307 -12.02 3.14 -7.83
N LEU A 308 -12.01 4.45 -8.11
CA LEU A 308 -12.96 5.09 -9.01
C LEU A 308 -12.82 4.59 -10.45
N MET A 309 -11.59 4.41 -10.95
CA MET A 309 -11.35 3.80 -12.27
C MET A 309 -11.90 2.37 -12.34
N ALA A 310 -11.66 1.56 -11.32
CA ALA A 310 -12.20 0.20 -11.26
C ALA A 310 -13.75 0.18 -11.27
N MET A 311 -14.38 1.17 -10.64
CA MET A 311 -15.83 1.37 -10.70
C MET A 311 -16.31 1.83 -12.08
N GLN A 312 -15.61 2.76 -12.72
CA GLN A 312 -15.89 3.24 -14.08
C GLN A 312 -15.78 2.11 -15.12
N MET A 313 -14.77 1.25 -14.96
CA MET A 313 -14.57 0.05 -15.78
C MET A 313 -15.56 -1.08 -15.44
N ARG A 314 -16.39 -0.91 -14.41
CA ARG A 314 -17.35 -1.91 -13.90
C ARG A 314 -16.71 -3.27 -13.58
N LEU A 315 -15.49 -3.28 -13.01
CA LEU A 315 -14.76 -4.51 -12.73
C LEU A 315 -15.41 -5.41 -11.68
N TYR A 316 -16.47 -4.96 -10.99
CA TYR A 316 -17.31 -5.81 -10.15
C TYR A 316 -18.20 -6.78 -10.95
N ASP A 317 -18.35 -6.55 -12.25
CA ASP A 317 -19.13 -7.36 -13.17
C ASP A 317 -18.19 -8.23 -14.04
N GLU A 318 -18.30 -9.54 -13.94
CA GLU A 318 -17.47 -10.50 -14.71
C GLU A 318 -17.59 -10.26 -16.23
N SER A 319 -18.75 -9.79 -16.71
CA SER A 319 -18.97 -9.53 -18.14
C SER A 319 -18.15 -8.35 -18.67
N SER A 320 -17.72 -7.43 -17.79
CA SER A 320 -16.84 -6.29 -18.17
C SER A 320 -15.47 -6.73 -18.68
N LEU A 321 -15.06 -7.95 -18.32
CA LEU A 321 -13.79 -8.55 -18.73
C LEU A 321 -13.89 -9.33 -20.05
N ALA A 322 -15.09 -9.46 -20.62
CA ALA A 322 -15.29 -10.19 -21.87
C ALA A 322 -14.52 -9.54 -23.04
N GLY A 323 -13.77 -10.35 -23.79
CA GLY A 323 -13.01 -9.89 -24.94
C GLY A 323 -11.66 -9.24 -24.62
N GLN A 324 -11.29 -9.15 -23.33
CA GLN A 324 -9.94 -8.75 -22.94
C GLN A 324 -8.94 -9.86 -23.25
N GLU A 325 -7.68 -9.49 -23.47
CA GLU A 325 -6.59 -10.45 -23.54
C GLU A 325 -6.47 -11.21 -22.20
N PRO A 326 -6.19 -12.53 -22.20
CA PRO A 326 -6.11 -13.31 -20.95
C PRO A 326 -5.20 -12.74 -19.85
N ILE A 327 -4.04 -12.16 -20.22
CA ILE A 327 -3.14 -11.53 -19.24
C ILE A 327 -3.80 -10.29 -18.62
N GLU A 328 -4.40 -9.44 -19.45
CA GLU A 328 -5.10 -8.22 -19.02
C GLU A 328 -6.29 -8.57 -18.13
N GLU A 329 -7.08 -9.56 -18.53
CA GLU A 329 -8.23 -10.09 -17.79
C GLU A 329 -7.84 -10.54 -16.37
N ASN A 330 -6.73 -11.27 -16.25
CA ASN A 330 -6.21 -11.74 -14.97
C ASN A 330 -5.76 -10.57 -14.08
N ILE A 331 -5.01 -9.61 -14.63
CA ILE A 331 -4.51 -8.49 -13.84
C ILE A 331 -5.67 -7.59 -13.39
N LEU A 332 -6.65 -7.29 -14.26
CA LEU A 332 -7.81 -6.47 -13.90
C LEU A 332 -8.63 -7.09 -12.76
N ARG A 333 -8.86 -8.41 -12.83
CA ARG A 333 -9.54 -9.16 -11.77
C ARG A 333 -8.79 -9.07 -10.44
N ASN A 334 -7.49 -9.32 -10.46
CA ASN A 334 -6.64 -9.23 -9.28
C ASN A 334 -6.59 -7.81 -8.72
N ALA A 335 -6.49 -6.80 -9.58
CA ALA A 335 -6.48 -5.38 -9.21
C ALA A 335 -7.78 -4.97 -8.53
N PHE A 336 -8.94 -5.34 -9.09
CA PHE A 336 -10.23 -5.10 -8.43
C PHE A 336 -10.29 -5.76 -7.06
N TRP A 337 -9.90 -7.03 -6.95
CA TRP A 337 -9.94 -7.72 -5.66
C TRP A 337 -9.02 -7.10 -4.62
N GLN A 338 -7.84 -6.65 -5.02
CA GLN A 338 -6.93 -5.97 -4.13
C GLN A 338 -7.48 -4.60 -3.69
N LEU A 339 -8.06 -3.82 -4.61
CA LEU A 339 -8.73 -2.56 -4.28
C LEU A 339 -9.92 -2.78 -3.32
N TYR A 340 -10.72 -3.82 -3.57
CA TYR A 340 -11.82 -4.23 -2.70
C TYR A 340 -11.33 -4.54 -1.28
N VAL A 341 -10.21 -5.28 -1.14
CA VAL A 341 -9.59 -5.55 0.17
C VAL A 341 -9.11 -4.28 0.85
N CYS A 342 -8.43 -3.40 0.12
CA CYS A 342 -7.98 -2.12 0.63
C CYS A 342 -9.14 -1.29 1.19
N ASP A 343 -10.27 -1.29 0.47
CA ASP A 343 -11.48 -0.55 0.83
C ASP A 343 -12.21 -1.16 2.04
N LYS A 344 -12.35 -2.48 2.09
CA LYS A 344 -12.91 -3.17 3.27
C LYS A 344 -12.02 -3.00 4.50
N THR A 345 -10.70 -3.02 4.34
CA THR A 345 -9.76 -2.76 5.42
C THR A 345 -9.96 -1.34 5.97
N ALA A 346 -10.11 -0.35 5.09
CA ALA A 346 -10.40 1.03 5.49
C ALA A 346 -11.72 1.16 6.25
N PHE A 347 -12.77 0.48 5.80
CA PHE A 347 -14.05 0.42 6.49
C PHE A 347 -13.90 -0.16 7.90
N VAL A 348 -13.26 -1.33 8.01
CA VAL A 348 -13.05 -2.03 9.29
C VAL A 348 -12.25 -1.18 10.27
N MET A 349 -11.18 -0.56 9.79
CA MET A 349 -10.27 0.24 10.61
C MET A 349 -10.76 1.67 10.83
N LYS A 350 -11.83 2.09 10.15
CA LYS A 350 -12.38 3.46 10.13
C LYS A 350 -11.31 4.51 9.81
N THR A 351 -10.40 4.19 8.89
CA THR A 351 -9.25 5.04 8.58
C THR A 351 -9.53 6.03 7.46
N ARG A 352 -10.46 5.73 6.55
CA ARG A 352 -10.83 6.61 5.43
C ARG A 352 -12.23 6.27 4.87
N PRO A 353 -12.84 7.15 4.06
CA PRO A 353 -14.07 6.86 3.34
C PRO A 353 -13.92 5.64 2.43
N VAL A 354 -15.03 4.93 2.27
CA VAL A 354 -15.18 3.74 1.42
C VAL A 354 -15.53 4.20 0.01
N THR A 355 -14.78 3.75 -0.99
CA THR A 355 -15.01 4.05 -2.41
C THR A 355 -15.78 2.92 -3.09
N ILE A 356 -15.52 1.66 -2.74
CA ILE A 356 -16.13 0.48 -3.36
C ILE A 356 -17.32 0.02 -2.50
N HIS A 357 -18.42 0.73 -2.68
CA HIS A 357 -19.66 0.52 -1.93
C HIS A 357 -20.65 -0.32 -2.75
N GLU A 358 -20.79 -1.60 -2.40
CA GLU A 358 -21.62 -2.58 -3.12
C GLU A 358 -23.05 -2.12 -3.45
N PRO A 359 -23.79 -1.44 -2.54
CA PRO A 359 -25.10 -0.88 -2.88
C PRO A 359 -25.14 0.15 -4.01
N LEU A 360 -24.00 0.69 -4.45
CA LEU A 360 -23.91 1.61 -5.59
C LEU A 360 -23.62 0.90 -6.91
N PHE A 361 -23.51 -0.44 -6.90
CA PHE A 361 -23.27 -1.19 -8.12
C PHE A 361 -24.53 -1.26 -8.98
N GLU A 362 -24.37 -1.24 -10.30
CA GLU A 362 -25.49 -1.39 -11.25
C GLU A 362 -26.08 -2.81 -11.24
N CYS A 363 -25.26 -3.79 -10.85
CA CYS A 363 -25.63 -5.19 -10.70
C CYS A 363 -24.92 -5.78 -9.47
N GLU A 364 -25.30 -6.99 -9.08
CA GLU A 364 -24.59 -7.70 -8.01
C GLU A 364 -23.12 -7.92 -8.39
N LEU A 365 -22.25 -8.03 -7.37
CA LEU A 365 -20.85 -8.38 -7.54
C LEU A 365 -20.73 -9.81 -8.13
N THR A 366 -20.49 -9.91 -9.45
CA THR A 366 -20.39 -11.19 -10.17
C THR A 366 -18.97 -11.61 -10.49
N LEU A 367 -17.99 -10.71 -10.32
CA LEU A 367 -16.58 -11.00 -10.59
C LEU A 367 -16.14 -12.29 -9.89
N LYS A 368 -15.46 -13.17 -10.62
CA LYS A 368 -14.95 -14.44 -10.10
C LYS A 368 -13.60 -14.27 -9.43
N ASP A 369 -13.22 -15.24 -8.61
CA ASP A 369 -11.86 -15.30 -8.05
C ASP A 369 -10.82 -15.61 -9.13
N HIS A 370 -11.13 -16.54 -10.06
CA HIS A 370 -10.21 -16.96 -11.11
C HIS A 370 -10.80 -16.78 -12.50
N SER A 371 -9.94 -16.46 -13.48
CA SER A 371 -10.31 -16.51 -14.90
C SER A 371 -10.53 -17.94 -15.37
N GLN A 372 -11.39 -18.09 -16.37
CA GLN A 372 -11.53 -19.34 -17.12
C GLN A 372 -10.32 -19.60 -18.04
N HIS A 373 -9.61 -18.55 -18.45
CA HIS A 373 -8.44 -18.59 -19.32
C HIS A 373 -7.19 -18.22 -18.51
N SER A 374 -6.96 -18.90 -17.39
CA SER A 374 -5.82 -18.58 -16.52
C SER A 374 -4.50 -18.74 -17.27
N VAL A 375 -3.82 -17.60 -17.49
CA VAL A 375 -2.44 -17.52 -18.00
C VAL A 375 -1.52 -17.13 -16.84
N PRO A 376 -0.33 -17.76 -16.70
CA PRO A 376 0.65 -17.40 -15.69
C PRO A 376 1.04 -15.92 -15.77
N LEU A 377 1.14 -15.28 -14.62
CA LEU A 377 1.71 -13.94 -14.48
C LEU A 377 3.24 -13.98 -14.29
N PHE A 378 3.80 -15.16 -14.01
CA PHE A 378 5.24 -15.40 -13.95
C PHE A 378 5.82 -15.95 -15.25
N VAL A 379 7.11 -15.66 -15.47
CA VAL A 379 7.91 -16.37 -16.46
C VAL A 379 8.74 -17.42 -15.71
N HIS A 380 8.31 -18.68 -15.75
CA HIS A 380 9.08 -19.76 -15.15
C HIS A 380 10.43 -19.92 -15.88
N GLY A 381 11.52 -19.67 -15.15
CA GLY A 381 12.86 -20.01 -15.61
C GLY A 381 13.01 -21.51 -15.83
N GLN A 382 13.81 -21.89 -16.82
CA GLN A 382 14.02 -23.25 -17.33
C GLN A 382 14.61 -24.24 -16.29
N GLU A 383 14.91 -23.79 -15.07
CA GLU A 383 15.45 -24.59 -14.00
C GLU A 383 14.54 -24.52 -12.77
N GLN A 384 13.71 -25.56 -12.61
CA GLN A 384 13.02 -25.93 -11.37
C GLN A 384 12.22 -24.79 -10.71
N SER A 385 11.08 -24.40 -11.30
CA SER A 385 10.09 -23.59 -10.58
C SER A 385 8.73 -24.26 -10.65
N ASP A 386 8.28 -24.66 -9.47
CA ASP A 386 7.01 -25.28 -9.09
C ASP A 386 5.84 -24.66 -9.87
N ALA A 387 5.33 -25.36 -10.89
CA ALA A 387 4.19 -24.93 -11.71
C ALA A 387 2.92 -24.65 -10.86
N GLY A 388 2.91 -25.05 -9.58
CA GLY A 388 1.86 -24.73 -8.62
C GLY A 388 2.14 -23.52 -7.72
N LEU A 389 3.32 -22.90 -7.74
CA LEU A 389 3.66 -21.81 -6.81
C LEU A 389 2.77 -20.59 -7.05
N GLU A 390 2.59 -20.16 -8.30
CA GLU A 390 1.71 -19.03 -8.62
C GLU A 390 0.29 -19.28 -8.14
N TYR A 391 -0.24 -20.45 -8.46
CA TYR A 391 -1.57 -20.86 -8.03
C TYR A 391 -1.70 -20.84 -6.50
N GLN A 392 -0.72 -21.37 -5.77
CA GLN A 392 -0.70 -21.33 -4.30
C GLN A 392 -0.66 -19.90 -3.74
N LEU A 393 0.10 -19.00 -4.37
CA LEU A 393 0.17 -17.59 -3.96
C LEU A 393 -1.17 -16.88 -4.20
N LEU A 394 -1.80 -17.11 -5.36
CA LEU A 394 -3.12 -16.56 -5.68
C LEU A 394 -4.20 -17.08 -4.74
N GLU A 395 -4.22 -18.38 -4.43
CA GLU A 395 -5.15 -18.95 -3.45
C GLU A 395 -5.03 -18.25 -2.08
N ARG A 396 -3.79 -18.01 -1.60
CA ARG A 396 -3.56 -17.26 -0.36
C ARG A 396 -4.07 -15.83 -0.43
N PHE A 397 -3.85 -15.15 -1.55
CA PHE A 397 -4.40 -13.82 -1.82
C PHE A 397 -5.95 -13.83 -1.70
N HIS A 398 -6.64 -14.79 -2.33
CA HIS A 398 -8.11 -14.90 -2.23
C HIS A 398 -8.59 -15.30 -0.83
N VAL A 399 -7.80 -16.03 -0.04
CA VAL A 399 -8.11 -16.28 1.38
C VAL A 399 -8.07 -14.99 2.19
N ILE A 400 -7.01 -14.18 2.05
CA ILE A 400 -6.89 -12.88 2.73
C ILE A 400 -8.06 -11.97 2.34
N ARG A 401 -8.42 -11.96 1.06
CA ARG A 401 -9.58 -11.22 0.56
C ARG A 401 -10.88 -11.58 1.25
N ARG A 402 -11.20 -12.88 1.30
CA ARG A 402 -12.41 -13.39 1.94
C ARG A 402 -12.46 -13.04 3.43
N LEU A 403 -11.32 -13.07 4.11
CA LEU A 403 -11.21 -12.71 5.52
C LEU A 403 -11.59 -11.25 5.77
N TRP A 404 -11.04 -10.31 4.98
CA TRP A 404 -11.37 -8.89 5.12
C TRP A 404 -12.82 -8.58 4.74
N ALA A 405 -13.35 -9.24 3.71
CA ALA A 405 -14.76 -9.12 3.34
C ALA A 405 -15.70 -9.59 4.47
N LEU A 406 -15.37 -10.73 5.12
CA LEU A 406 -16.11 -11.22 6.28
C LEU A 406 -16.02 -10.25 7.46
N ALA A 407 -14.82 -9.73 7.77
CA ALA A 407 -14.63 -8.77 8.85
C ALA A 407 -15.46 -7.49 8.63
N ALA A 408 -15.47 -6.95 7.41
CA ALA A 408 -16.29 -5.79 7.06
C ALA A 408 -17.79 -6.07 7.24
N ARG A 409 -18.30 -7.21 6.77
CA ARG A 409 -19.71 -7.60 6.94
C ARG A 409 -20.11 -7.71 8.41
N VAL A 410 -19.27 -8.32 9.24
CA VAL A 410 -19.52 -8.43 10.69
C VAL A 410 -19.61 -7.06 11.33
N ILE A 411 -18.66 -6.17 11.03
CA ILE A 411 -18.65 -4.81 11.58
C ILE A 411 -19.85 -4.00 11.10
N GLN A 412 -20.22 -4.11 9.82
CA GLN A 412 -21.39 -3.46 9.28
C GLN A 412 -22.67 -3.93 9.99
N ALA A 413 -22.83 -5.24 10.19
CA ALA A 413 -23.97 -5.80 10.93
C ALA A 413 -24.04 -5.31 12.38
N MET A 414 -22.89 -5.25 13.07
CA MET A 414 -22.80 -4.70 14.42
C MET A 414 -23.23 -3.23 14.48
N VAL A 415 -22.77 -2.41 13.53
CA VAL A 415 -23.13 -0.99 13.44
C VAL A 415 -24.63 -0.83 13.15
N SER A 416 -25.19 -1.58 12.20
CA SER A 416 -26.62 -1.54 11.88
C SER A 416 -27.48 -1.91 13.09
N ASN A 417 -27.15 -2.99 13.80
CA ASN A 417 -27.88 -3.43 14.99
C ASN A 417 -27.80 -2.42 16.14
N SER A 418 -26.66 -1.72 16.29
CA SER A 418 -26.52 -0.66 17.30
C SER A 418 -27.38 0.57 17.01
N ARG A 419 -27.65 0.87 15.72
CA ARG A 419 -28.47 2.01 15.30
C ARG A 419 -29.98 1.70 15.34
N THR A 420 -30.36 0.43 15.25
CA THR A 420 -31.75 -0.02 15.37
C THR A 420 -32.19 -0.30 16.81
N ALA A 421 -31.27 -0.26 17.78
CA ALA A 421 -31.65 -0.31 19.19
C ALA A 421 -32.37 0.99 19.55
N PRO A 422 -33.66 0.96 19.95
CA PRO A 422 -34.37 2.17 20.33
C PRO A 422 -33.69 2.79 21.54
N ASP A 423 -33.44 4.10 21.48
CA ASP A 423 -32.97 4.86 22.62
C ASP A 423 -34.03 4.76 23.74
N PRO A 424 -33.72 4.17 24.91
CA PRO A 424 -34.68 4.05 26.01
C PRO A 424 -35.11 5.42 26.58
N ASN A 425 -34.49 6.52 26.12
CA ASN A 425 -34.84 7.88 26.53
C ASN A 425 -35.74 8.64 25.54
N THR A 426 -36.10 8.07 24.39
CA THR A 426 -37.17 8.67 23.57
C THR A 426 -38.51 8.28 24.16
N LYS A 427 -38.89 8.96 25.25
CA LYS A 427 -40.27 8.96 25.72
C LYS A 427 -41.14 9.38 24.54
N ALA A 428 -42.00 8.48 24.11
CA ALA A 428 -43.13 8.80 23.29
C ALA A 428 -43.98 9.83 24.04
N GLU A 429 -43.82 11.11 23.70
CA GLU A 429 -44.88 12.08 23.92
C GLU A 429 -45.97 11.77 22.90
N THR A 430 -46.87 10.87 23.30
CA THR A 430 -48.21 10.81 22.75
C THR A 430 -48.91 12.12 23.11
N SER A 431 -48.94 13.06 22.17
CA SER A 431 -49.93 14.14 22.17
C SER A 431 -51.19 13.62 21.45
N PRO A 432 -52.34 13.50 22.12
CA PRO A 432 -53.59 13.21 21.46
C PRO A 432 -54.24 14.54 21.10
N ASP A 433 -54.02 15.04 19.89
CA ASP A 433 -54.97 16.01 19.34
C ASP A 433 -54.95 16.06 17.80
N SER A 434 -56.18 16.10 17.29
CA SER A 434 -56.59 16.41 15.91
C SER A 434 -56.59 15.26 14.89
N ILE A 435 -57.57 14.38 15.06
CA ILE A 435 -58.39 13.92 13.94
C ILE A 435 -59.13 15.14 13.39
N ALA A 436 -58.80 15.59 12.17
CA ALA A 436 -59.76 16.16 11.21
C ALA A 436 -59.07 16.60 9.91
N GLN A 437 -59.54 16.01 8.79
CA GLN A 437 -59.61 16.61 7.44
C GLN A 437 -58.27 16.73 6.68
N VAL A 438 -58.10 16.35 5.39
CA VAL A 438 -58.96 16.46 4.21
C VAL A 438 -58.53 15.41 3.15
N SER A 439 -59.52 14.84 2.47
CA SER A 439 -59.44 14.05 1.22
C SER A 439 -58.91 14.85 0.01
N GLU A 440 -58.43 14.12 -1.01
CA GLU A 440 -58.42 14.50 -2.45
C GLU A 440 -57.45 15.60 -2.93
N ALA A 441 -56.42 15.18 -3.67
CA ALA A 441 -56.25 15.41 -5.12
C ALA A 441 -55.11 14.54 -5.67
#